data_AF-A0A359KGD1-F1
#
_entry.id   AF-A0A359KGD1-F1
#
_cell.length_a   1.000
_cell.length_b   1.000
_cell.length_c   1.000
_cell.angle_alpha   90.00
_cell.angle_beta   90.00
_cell.angle_gamma   90.00
#
_symmetry.space_group_name_H-M   'P 1'
#
loop_
_entity.id
_entity.type
_entity.pdbx_description
1 polymer ?
#
loop_
_entity_poly.entity_id
_entity_poly.type
_entity_poly.pdbx_seq_one_letter_code
_entity_poly.pdbx_strand_id
1 'polypeptide(L)' 'MATTLYIDADACPVKEEVYRVARRCGLKVFVVSNAWINTPREPLIEQVVVDAGPDVADDWIAERA' A
#
# COMPACT_ATOMS: atom_id res chain seq x y z
N MET A 1 9.43 0.82 -17.99
CA MET A 1 8.87 1.31 -16.71
C MET A 1 8.31 0.11 -15.97
N ALA A 2 8.61 -0.02 -14.67
CA ALA A 2 8.06 -1.10 -13.86
C ALA A 2 6.73 -0.64 -13.25
N THR A 3 5.68 -1.45 -13.38
CA THR A 3 4.38 -1.17 -12.76
C THR A 3 4.52 -1.20 -11.24
N THR A 4 3.94 -0.21 -10.57
CA THR A 4 3.92 -0.09 -9.09
C THR A 4 2.47 -0.06 -8.63
N LEU A 5 2.19 -0.68 -7.49
CA LEU A 5 0.87 -0.71 -6.88
C LEU A 5 0.84 0.13 -5.61
N TYR A 6 -0.17 0.98 -5.48
CA TYR A 6 -0.46 1.75 -4.28
C TYR A 6 -1.81 1.31 -3.72
N ILE A 7 -1.91 1.11 -2.41
CA ILE A 7 -3.17 0.82 -1.74
C ILE A 7 -3.35 1.74 -0.53
N ASP A 8 -4.55 2.31 -0.39
CA ASP A 8 -5.05 2.77 0.90
C ASP A 8 -5.43 1.53 1.73
N ALA A 9 -4.85 1.41 2.91
CA ALA A 9 -4.93 0.26 3.77
C ALA A 9 -5.85 0.44 5.00
N ASP A 10 -6.39 1.64 5.24
CA ASP A 10 -7.16 1.98 6.43
C ASP A 10 -8.49 1.21 6.54
N ALA A 11 -9.11 0.89 5.41
CA ALA A 11 -10.34 0.09 5.35
C ALA A 11 -10.29 -1.03 4.29
N CYS A 12 -9.11 -1.35 3.75
CA CYS A 12 -8.99 -2.35 2.68
C CYS A 12 -9.10 -3.79 3.21
N PRO A 13 -10.16 -4.55 2.87
CA PRO A 13 -10.36 -5.92 3.33
C PRO A 13 -9.56 -6.94 2.52
N VAL A 14 -8.98 -6.53 1.37
CA VAL A 14 -8.33 -7.42 0.38
C VAL A 14 -6.81 -7.26 0.33
N LYS A 15 -6.18 -6.86 1.45
CA LYS A 15 -4.72 -6.66 1.52
C LYS A 15 -3.94 -7.93 1.21
N GLU A 16 -4.40 -9.08 1.69
CA GLU A 16 -3.73 -10.37 1.44
C GLU A 16 -3.81 -10.78 -0.03
N GLU A 17 -4.94 -10.54 -0.69
CA GLU A 17 -5.10 -10.75 -2.13
C GLU A 17 -4.15 -9.86 -2.93
N VAL A 18 -4.03 -8.59 -2.53
CA VAL A 18 -3.07 -7.65 -3.12
C VAL A 18 -1.65 -8.20 -3.01
N TYR A 19 -1.21 -8.62 -1.83
CA TYR A 19 0.13 -9.17 -1.64
C TYR A 19 0.36 -10.43 -2.49
N ARG A 20 -0.62 -11.34 -2.53
CA ARG A 20 -0.54 -12.57 -3.34
C ARG A 20 -0.40 -12.26 -4.83
N VAL A 21 -1.19 -11.32 -5.35
CA VAL A 21 -1.11 -10.93 -6.77
C VAL A 21 0.18 -10.20 -7.07
N ALA A 22 0.61 -9.27 -6.21
CA ALA A 22 1.85 -8.53 -6.38
C ALA A 22 3.07 -9.46 -6.41
N ARG A 23 3.15 -10.46 -5.53
CA ARG A 23 4.21 -11.49 -5.55
C ARG A 23 4.25 -12.23 -6.88
N ARG A 24 3.09 -12.67 -7.40
CA ARG A 24 2.99 -13.39 -8.68
C ARG A 24 3.43 -12.52 -9.86
N CYS A 25 3.13 -11.23 -9.82
CA CYS A 25 3.43 -10.30 -10.89
C CYS A 25 4.78 -9.59 -10.73
N GLY A 26 5.51 -9.81 -9.62
CA GLY A 26 6.77 -9.12 -9.32
C GLY A 26 6.61 -7.60 -9.12
N LEU A 27 5.47 -7.16 -8.59
CA LEU A 27 5.16 -5.74 -8.42
C LEU A 27 5.55 -5.23 -7.03
N LYS A 28 6.13 -4.03 -6.98
CA LYS A 28 6.28 -3.28 -5.73
C LYS A 28 4.90 -2.78 -5.27
N VAL A 29 4.61 -2.94 -3.99
CA VAL A 29 3.39 -2.46 -3.33
C VAL A 29 3.75 -1.45 -2.25
N PHE A 30 3.13 -0.29 -2.31
CA PHE A 30 3.11 0.68 -1.22
C PHE A 30 1.77 0.56 -0.50
N VAL A 31 1.85 0.22 0.79
CA VAL A 31 0.72 0.03 1.70
C VAL A 31 0.62 1.29 2.55
N VAL A 32 -0.29 2.19 2.19
CA VAL A 32 -0.44 3.51 2.80
C VAL A 32 -1.56 3.47 3.83
N SER A 33 -1.30 3.92 5.05
CA SER A 33 -2.32 3.97 6.11
C SER A 33 -2.07 5.11 7.10
N ASN A 34 -3.14 5.57 7.74
CA ASN A 34 -3.11 6.61 8.77
C ASN A 34 -2.57 6.12 10.13
N ALA A 35 -2.25 4.83 10.21
CA ALA A 35 -1.66 4.21 11.38
C ALA A 35 -0.68 3.11 10.97
N TRP A 36 0.17 2.71 11.91
CA TRP A 36 0.97 1.51 11.74
C TRP A 36 0.06 0.28 11.72
N ILE A 37 0.24 -0.56 10.70
CA ILE A 37 -0.43 -1.86 10.57
C ILE A 37 0.60 -2.98 10.39
N ASN A 38 0.23 -4.22 10.67
CA ASN A 38 1.13 -5.32 10.39
C ASN A 38 1.11 -5.65 8.89
N THR A 39 2.23 -5.48 8.20
CA THR A 39 2.43 -5.89 6.80
C THR A 39 3.46 -7.01 6.69
N PRO A 40 3.43 -7.84 5.63
CA PRO A 40 4.48 -8.80 5.36
C PRO A 40 5.86 -8.13 5.28
N ARG A 41 6.87 -8.76 5.89
CA ARG A 41 8.26 -8.28 5.86
C ARG A 41 8.98 -8.82 4.62
N GLU A 42 8.70 -8.21 3.48
CA GLU A 42 9.21 -8.67 2.18
C GLU A 42 9.70 -7.48 1.34
N PRO A 43 10.71 -7.64 0.46
CA PRO A 43 11.28 -6.53 -0.31
C PRO A 43 10.27 -5.79 -1.21
N LEU A 44 9.25 -6.51 -1.69
CA LEU A 44 8.21 -5.98 -2.57
C LEU A 44 7.10 -5.24 -1.82
N ILE A 45 7.02 -5.34 -0.48
CA ILE A 45 5.96 -4.71 0.31
C ILE A 45 6.56 -3.62 1.17
N GLU A 46 6.10 -2.39 0.97
CA GLU A 46 6.55 -1.22 1.72
C GLU A 46 5.38 -0.58 2.44
N GLN A 47 5.52 -0.42 3.75
CA GLN A 47 4.56 0.31 4.55
C GLN A 47 4.90 1.79 4.56
N VAL A 48 3.87 2.61 4.33
CA VAL A 48 3.91 4.07 4.46
C VAL A 48 2.86 4.45 5.49
N VAL A 49 3.29 5.09 6.57
CA VAL A 49 2.36 5.65 7.57
C VAL A 49 2.27 7.16 7.32
N VAL A 50 1.06 7.64 7.10
CA VAL A 50 0.75 9.07 6.93
C VAL A 50 0.05 9.61 8.17
N ASP A 51 -0.13 10.93 8.24
CA ASP A 51 -0.88 11.55 9.32
C ASP A 51 -2.35 11.08 9.33
N ALA A 52 -2.97 11.07 10.51
CA ALA A 52 -4.37 10.70 10.62
C ALA A 52 -5.27 11.80 10.07
N GLY A 53 -6.25 11.42 9.24
CA GLY A 53 -7.28 12.33 8.74
C GLY A 53 -8.07 11.72 7.58
N PRO A 54 -9.25 12.27 7.27
CA PRO A 54 -9.93 11.92 6.03
C PRO A 54 -9.02 12.24 4.84
N ASP A 55 -9.05 11.39 3.82
CA ASP A 55 -8.40 11.56 2.52
C ASP A 55 -6.86 11.66 2.51
N VAL A 56 -6.18 11.64 3.67
CA VAL A 56 -4.71 11.82 3.74
C VAL A 56 -3.94 10.72 2.99
N ALA A 57 -4.38 9.47 3.12
CA ALA A 57 -3.79 8.36 2.38
C ALA A 57 -4.04 8.49 0.86
N ASP A 58 -5.26 8.91 0.48
CA ASP A 58 -5.64 9.11 -0.92
C ASP A 58 -4.82 10.23 -1.57
N ASP A 59 -4.68 11.38 -0.91
CA ASP A 59 -3.88 12.51 -1.38
C ASP A 59 -2.42 12.10 -1.57
N TRP A 60 -1.85 11.36 -0.60
CA TRP A 60 -0.48 10.86 -0.70
C TRP A 60 -0.26 9.98 -1.92
N ILE A 61 -1.23 9.09 -2.21
CA ILE A 61 -1.22 8.21 -3.39
C ILE A 61 -1.37 9.02 -4.67
N ALA A 62 -2.33 9.95 -4.73
CA ALA A 62 -2.62 10.76 -5.91
C ALA A 62 -1.42 11.60 -6.36
N GLU A 63 -0.60 12.07 -5.42
CA GLU A 63 0.64 12.81 -5.72
C GLU A 63 1.76 11.95 -6.34
N ARG A 64 1.69 10.62 -6.25
CA ARG A 64 2.77 9.68 -6.58
C ARG A 64 2.42 8.63 -7.65
N ALA A 65 1.15 8.58 -8.06
CA ALA A 65 0.62 7.64 -9.04
C ALA A 65 0.85 8.08 -10.49
#